data_AF-A0A835FW33-F1
#
_entry.id   AF-A0A835FW33-F1
#
_cell.length_a   1.000
_cell.length_b   1.000
_cell.length_c   1.000
_cell.angle_alpha   90.00
_cell.angle_beta   90.00
_cell.angle_gamma   90.00
#
_symmetry.space_group_name_H-M   'P 1'
#
loop_
_entity.id
_entity.type
_entity.pdbx_description
1 polymer ?
#
loop_
_entity_poly.entity_id
_entity_poly.type
_entity_poly.pdbx_seq_one_letter_code
_entity_poly.pdbx_strand_id
1 'polypeptide(L)'
;MAAEKAEVPDMKMMALFGFGSVFLRGVACTVNDLLDRDIDKKVERTKSRPLASGVLTPAQGFYFLVFQVLLWIGFLLQLNHRSLIMGTSWLVPFFSYPLMKRLTQWPQAFLGFTVSCGVFLGSSAVKGSLDYTTLLPMYFAGICWTLVYDTIYAHQDKKDDFKAGVKSTAITFGDNTRYWLSGFGAACISSLALTGYNAHLAWPYYPFLAAADTPLAWQVSTVDLSDKSDCHNKFVSNKWFGALIFGGILCGVLAS
;
A
#
# COMPACT_ATOMS: atom_id res chain seq x y z
N MET A 1 -4.93 -2.15 17.35
CA MET A 1 -3.73 -2.97 17.70
C MET A 1 -2.65 -2.15 18.41
N ALA A 2 -2.46 -0.87 18.07
CA ALA A 2 -1.52 0.00 18.76
C ALA A 2 -2.10 0.67 20.02
N ALA A 3 -3.40 1.01 20.04
CA ALA A 3 -4.12 1.52 21.21
C ALA A 3 -4.26 0.45 22.31
N GLU A 4 -4.35 0.88 23.57
CA GLU A 4 -4.69 0.01 24.71
C GLU A 4 -6.14 -0.48 24.63
N LYS A 5 -6.45 -1.58 25.32
CA LYS A 5 -7.81 -2.16 25.32
C LYS A 5 -8.82 -1.15 25.86
N ALA A 6 -10.04 -1.14 25.31
CA ALA A 6 -11.13 -0.23 25.69
C ALA A 6 -10.84 1.28 25.56
N GLU A 7 -9.72 1.70 24.97
CA GLU A 7 -9.44 3.12 24.71
C GLU A 7 -9.77 3.52 23.27
N VAL A 8 -10.37 4.70 23.12
CA VAL A 8 -10.56 5.34 21.82
C VAL A 8 -9.19 5.73 21.26
N PRO A 9 -8.92 5.56 19.95
CA PRO A 9 -7.64 5.96 19.38
C PRO A 9 -7.31 7.43 19.66
N ASP A 10 -6.06 7.72 20.03
CA ASP A 10 -5.58 9.08 20.21
C ASP A 10 -5.75 9.87 18.91
N MET A 11 -6.67 10.84 18.95
CA MET A 11 -7.03 11.69 17.81
C MET A 11 -5.83 12.48 17.28
N LYS A 12 -4.89 12.87 18.15
CA LYS A 12 -3.65 13.53 17.72
C LYS A 12 -2.80 12.58 16.89
N MET A 13 -2.61 11.34 17.35
CA MET A 13 -1.86 10.33 16.59
C MET A 13 -2.57 9.97 15.29
N MET A 14 -3.90 9.85 15.29
CA MET A 14 -4.67 9.64 14.05
C MET A 14 -4.45 10.77 13.04
N ALA A 15 -4.53 12.03 13.49
CA ALA A 15 -4.29 13.19 12.64
C ALA A 15 -2.85 13.23 12.12
N LEU A 16 -1.86 12.94 12.97
CA LEU A 16 -0.44 12.88 12.59
C LEU A 16 -0.18 11.79 11.54
N PHE A 17 -0.67 10.58 11.74
CA PHE A 17 -0.51 9.49 10.77
C PHE A 17 -1.31 9.74 9.49
N GLY A 18 -2.48 10.36 9.58
CA GLY A 18 -3.24 10.83 8.43
C GLY A 18 -2.43 11.82 7.59
N PHE A 19 -1.88 12.86 8.22
CA PHE A 19 -0.99 13.83 7.59
C PHE A 19 0.25 13.17 6.99
N GLY A 20 0.98 12.37 7.77
CA GLY A 20 2.19 11.67 7.35
C GLY A 20 1.94 10.74 6.16
N SER A 21 0.81 10.05 6.11
CA SER A 21 0.44 9.16 5.00
C SER A 21 0.23 9.91 3.68
N VAL A 22 -0.39 11.10 3.71
CA VAL A 22 -0.60 11.93 2.52
C VAL A 22 0.75 12.37 1.93
N PHE A 23 1.66 12.87 2.76
CA PHE A 23 2.97 13.31 2.28
C PHE A 23 3.86 12.15 1.83
N LEU A 24 3.89 11.04 2.57
CA LEU A 24 4.67 9.87 2.14
C LEU A 24 4.19 9.33 0.80
N ARG A 25 2.86 9.29 0.58
CA ARG A 25 2.28 8.90 -0.70
C ARG A 25 2.66 9.90 -1.80
N GLY A 26 2.60 11.20 -1.50
CA GLY A 26 3.04 12.26 -2.40
C GLY A 26 4.50 12.10 -2.83
N VAL A 27 5.39 11.90 -1.86
CA VAL A 27 6.82 11.62 -2.06
C VAL A 27 7.00 10.42 -3.00
N ALA A 28 6.35 9.29 -2.70
CA ALA A 28 6.47 8.08 -3.52
C ALA A 28 5.99 8.30 -4.96
N CYS A 29 4.88 9.03 -5.16
CA CYS A 29 4.37 9.37 -6.48
C CYS A 29 5.32 10.31 -7.24
N THR A 30 5.87 11.33 -6.59
CA THR A 30 6.79 12.28 -7.22
C THR A 30 8.12 11.60 -7.61
N VAL A 31 8.65 10.70 -6.77
CA VAL A 31 9.83 9.89 -7.13
C VAL A 31 9.52 8.97 -8.31
N ASN A 32 8.35 8.34 -8.33
CA ASN A 32 7.91 7.51 -9.44
C ASN A 32 7.85 8.32 -10.75
N ASP A 33 7.21 9.48 -10.75
CA ASP A 33 7.09 10.31 -11.96
C ASP A 33 8.46 10.88 -12.42
N LEU A 34 9.37 11.19 -11.50
CA LEU A 34 10.74 11.63 -11.84
C LEU A 34 11.55 10.51 -12.52
N LEU A 35 11.51 9.31 -11.96
CA LEU A 35 12.31 8.18 -12.45
C LEU A 35 11.71 7.52 -13.69
N ASP A 36 10.38 7.48 -13.81
CA ASP A 36 9.68 6.82 -14.89
C ASP A 36 9.28 7.74 -16.04
N ARG A 37 9.62 9.04 -16.00
CA ARG A 37 9.27 10.03 -17.04
C ARG A 37 9.47 9.55 -18.49
N ASP A 38 10.54 8.81 -18.76
CA ASP A 38 10.91 8.36 -20.11
C ASP A 38 10.18 7.06 -20.51
N ILE A 39 9.71 6.29 -19.53
CA ILE A 39 8.82 5.16 -19.71
C ILE A 39 7.38 5.67 -19.88
N ASP A 40 6.96 6.59 -19.02
CA ASP A 40 5.61 7.15 -19.00
C ASP A 40 5.24 7.82 -20.32
N LYS A 41 6.22 8.42 -21.04
CA LYS A 41 6.05 8.95 -22.41
C LYS A 41 5.64 7.90 -23.44
N LYS A 42 5.97 6.63 -23.21
CA LYS A 42 5.72 5.51 -24.15
C LYS A 42 4.39 4.81 -23.89
N VAL A 43 3.70 5.14 -22.80
CA VAL A 43 2.46 4.48 -22.37
C VAL A 43 1.30 5.46 -22.53
N GLU A 44 0.25 5.03 -23.23
CA GLU A 44 -0.85 5.92 -23.66
C GLU A 44 -1.55 6.62 -22.50
N ARG A 45 -1.72 5.91 -21.38
CA ARG A 45 -2.38 6.43 -20.18
C ARG A 45 -1.55 7.47 -19.44
N THR A 46 -0.22 7.36 -19.49
CA THR A 46 0.69 8.15 -18.64
C THR A 46 1.48 9.21 -19.40
N LYS A 47 1.44 9.22 -20.73
CA LYS A 47 2.14 10.21 -21.56
C LYS A 47 1.75 11.66 -21.26
N SER A 48 0.55 11.88 -20.71
CA SER A 48 0.04 13.20 -20.32
C SER A 48 0.48 13.65 -18.93
N ARG A 49 1.13 12.79 -18.12
CA ARG A 49 1.61 13.15 -16.78
C ARG A 49 2.56 14.35 -16.83
N PRO A 50 2.58 15.24 -15.82
CA PRO A 50 3.27 16.53 -15.89
C PRO A 50 4.77 16.46 -16.29
N LEU A 51 5.51 15.50 -15.74
CA LEU A 51 6.94 15.32 -16.07
C LEU A 51 7.17 14.57 -17.39
N ALA A 52 6.24 13.69 -17.78
CA ALA A 52 6.30 12.96 -19.04
C ALA A 52 5.97 13.87 -20.25
N SER A 53 4.94 14.71 -20.11
CA SER A 53 4.49 15.67 -21.12
C SER A 53 5.38 16.91 -21.24
N GLY A 54 6.25 17.15 -20.26
CA GLY A 54 7.16 18.30 -20.23
C GLY A 54 6.52 19.60 -19.72
N VAL A 55 5.27 19.56 -19.23
CA VAL A 55 4.62 20.71 -18.58
C VAL A 55 5.38 21.15 -17.32
N LEU A 56 6.00 20.20 -16.62
CA LEU A 56 6.94 20.46 -15.53
C LEU A 56 8.35 19.99 -15.90
N THR A 57 9.34 20.78 -15.51
CA THR A 57 10.76 20.40 -15.62
C THR A 57 11.15 19.42 -14.51
N PRO A 58 12.17 18.56 -14.73
CA PRO A 58 12.69 17.67 -13.69
C PRO A 58 13.17 18.42 -12.44
N ALA A 59 13.71 19.64 -12.60
CA ALA A 59 14.13 20.48 -11.49
C ALA A 59 12.94 20.90 -10.60
N GLN A 60 11.82 21.32 -11.21
CA GLN A 60 10.60 21.64 -10.47
C GLN A 60 10.06 20.41 -9.71
N GLY A 61 10.06 19.24 -10.35
CA GLY A 61 9.68 17.99 -9.69
C GLY A 61 10.58 17.65 -8.50
N PHE A 62 11.89 17.87 -8.63
CA PHE A 62 12.85 17.67 -7.54
C PHE A 62 12.64 18.63 -6.37
N TYR A 63 12.42 19.92 -6.62
CA TYR A 63 12.14 20.87 -5.53
C TYR A 63 10.83 20.55 -4.80
N PHE A 64 9.81 20.10 -5.54
CA PHE A 64 8.56 19.64 -4.94
C PHE A 64 8.78 18.38 -4.08
N LEU A 65 9.60 17.43 -4.55
CA LEU A 65 10.00 16.26 -3.76
C LEU A 65 10.69 16.68 -2.45
N VAL A 66 11.67 17.58 -2.50
CA VAL A 66 12.37 18.08 -1.30
C VAL A 66 11.37 18.69 -0.31
N PHE A 67 10.44 19.51 -0.79
CA PHE A 67 9.40 20.10 0.05
C PHE A 67 8.54 19.03 0.74
N GLN A 68 8.06 18.02 0.01
CA GLN A 68 7.28 16.93 0.59
C GLN A 68 8.07 16.11 1.61
N VAL A 69 9.35 15.82 1.33
CA VAL A 69 10.24 15.10 2.25
C VAL A 69 10.47 15.89 3.53
N LEU A 70 10.65 17.21 3.46
CA LEU A 70 10.79 18.06 4.65
C LEU A 70 9.53 18.04 5.52
N LEU A 71 8.34 18.09 4.92
CA LEU A 71 7.07 17.97 5.66
C LEU A 71 6.91 16.59 6.30
N TRP A 72 7.31 15.54 5.59
CA TRP A 72 7.29 14.19 6.12
C TRP A 72 8.29 13.97 7.28
N ILE A 73 9.49 14.55 7.18
CA ILE A 73 10.45 14.58 8.30
C ILE A 73 9.86 15.38 9.48
N GLY A 74 9.19 16.51 9.23
CA GLY A 74 8.48 17.27 10.25
C GLY A 74 7.41 16.46 11.00
N PHE A 75 6.73 15.55 10.30
CA PHE A 75 5.87 14.54 10.92
C PHE A 75 6.67 13.55 11.79
N LEU A 76 7.76 12.97 11.28
CA LEU A 76 8.55 12.00 12.02
C LEU A 76 9.19 12.58 13.29
N LEU A 77 9.58 13.86 13.28
CA LEU A 77 10.13 14.57 14.44
C LEU A 77 9.12 14.73 15.58
N GLN A 78 7.82 14.58 15.31
CA GLN A 78 6.78 14.58 16.34
C GLN A 78 6.56 13.20 16.98
N LEU A 79 7.21 12.15 16.46
CA LEU A 79 7.16 10.81 17.01
C LEU A 79 8.35 10.56 17.95
N ASN A 80 8.36 9.39 18.60
CA ASN A 80 9.50 8.98 19.42
C ASN A 80 10.76 8.68 18.57
N HIS A 81 11.92 8.73 19.22
CA HIS A 81 13.23 8.57 18.56
C HIS A 81 13.35 7.26 17.75
N ARG A 82 12.81 6.16 18.28
CA ARG A 82 12.78 4.86 17.58
C ARG A 82 12.00 4.94 16.27
N SER A 83 10.84 5.59 16.30
CA SER A 83 9.97 5.77 15.12
C SER A 83 10.58 6.75 14.10
N LEU A 84 11.30 7.77 14.57
CA LEU A 84 12.08 8.66 13.70
C LEU A 84 13.15 7.89 12.91
N ILE A 85 14.00 7.12 13.59
CA ILE A 85 15.06 6.32 12.95
C ILE A 85 14.45 5.30 11.98
N MET A 86 13.42 4.59 12.43
CA MET A 86 12.76 3.59 11.60
C MET A 86 12.13 4.25 10.38
N GLY A 87 11.36 5.32 10.56
CA GLY A 87 10.76 6.09 9.47
C GLY A 87 11.81 6.49 8.44
N THR A 88 12.85 7.23 8.85
CA THR A 88 13.90 7.69 7.91
C THR A 88 14.60 6.55 7.19
N SER A 89 14.81 5.40 7.84
CA SER A 89 15.41 4.21 7.19
C SER A 89 14.57 3.66 6.04
N TRP A 90 13.24 3.81 6.08
CA TRP A 90 12.33 3.38 5.02
C TRP A 90 12.35 4.28 3.77
N LEU A 91 12.93 5.49 3.82
CA LEU A 91 13.04 6.34 2.62
C LEU A 91 13.83 5.66 1.49
N VAL A 92 14.88 4.91 1.84
CA VAL A 92 15.71 4.20 0.85
C VAL A 92 14.90 3.18 0.04
N PRO A 93 14.17 2.24 0.65
CA PRO A 93 13.33 1.32 -0.12
C PRO A 93 12.18 2.06 -0.84
N PHE A 94 11.57 3.11 -0.26
CA PHE A 94 10.57 3.91 -1.00
C PHE A 94 11.13 4.54 -2.28
N PHE A 95 12.34 5.09 -2.24
CA PHE A 95 12.96 5.73 -3.40
C PHE A 95 13.43 4.73 -4.46
N SER A 96 13.76 3.51 -4.05
CA SER A 96 14.19 2.47 -4.99
C SER A 96 13.03 1.72 -5.66
N TYR A 97 11.80 1.81 -5.13
CA TYR A 97 10.63 1.10 -5.69
C TYR A 97 10.44 1.31 -7.21
N PRO A 98 10.47 2.53 -7.78
CA PRO A 98 10.24 2.70 -9.22
C PRO A 98 11.26 1.94 -10.09
N LEU A 99 12.49 1.77 -9.59
CA LEU A 99 13.53 1.01 -10.28
C LEU A 99 13.22 -0.48 -10.35
N MET A 100 12.39 -1.01 -9.45
CA MET A 100 12.06 -2.44 -9.39
C MET A 100 11.36 -2.93 -10.65
N LYS A 101 10.61 -2.06 -11.35
CA LYS A 101 9.95 -2.39 -12.62
C LYS A 101 10.95 -2.73 -13.74
N ARG A 102 12.22 -2.34 -13.57
CA ARG A 102 13.33 -2.65 -14.50
C ARG A 102 14.09 -3.89 -14.05
N LEU A 103 14.16 -4.14 -12.74
CA LEU A 103 15.00 -5.17 -12.14
C LEU A 103 14.25 -6.50 -11.99
N THR A 104 13.03 -6.50 -11.45
CA THR A 104 12.28 -7.70 -11.08
C THR A 104 10.97 -7.85 -11.84
N GLN A 105 10.50 -9.09 -11.99
CA GLN A 105 9.18 -9.43 -12.51
C GLN A 105 8.05 -9.20 -11.49
N TRP A 106 8.41 -8.88 -10.24
CA TRP A 106 7.48 -8.73 -9.12
C TRP A 106 7.57 -7.34 -8.46
N PRO A 107 7.53 -6.22 -9.20
CA PRO A 107 7.59 -4.89 -8.59
C PRO A 107 6.41 -4.63 -7.64
N GLN A 108 5.25 -5.23 -7.87
CA GLN A 108 4.09 -5.19 -6.98
C GLN A 108 4.38 -5.78 -5.58
N ALA A 109 5.19 -6.84 -5.51
CA ALA A 109 5.59 -7.40 -4.21
C ALA A 109 6.49 -6.43 -3.45
N PHE A 110 7.41 -5.75 -4.16
CA PHE A 110 8.24 -4.71 -3.56
C PHE A 110 7.43 -3.47 -3.16
N LEU A 111 6.42 -3.10 -3.96
CA LEU A 111 5.46 -2.07 -3.55
C LEU A 111 4.80 -2.47 -2.23
N GLY A 112 4.25 -3.68 -2.15
CA GLY A 112 3.64 -4.22 -0.93
C GLY A 112 4.59 -4.17 0.26
N PHE A 113 5.85 -4.59 0.06
CA PHE A 113 6.91 -4.55 1.07
C PHE A 113 7.13 -3.13 1.61
N THR A 114 7.21 -2.14 0.72
CA THR A 114 7.42 -0.74 1.12
C THR A 114 6.18 -0.13 1.79
N VAL A 115 5.00 -0.22 1.18
CA VAL A 115 3.80 0.47 1.70
C VAL A 115 3.28 -0.14 2.99
N SER A 116 3.50 -1.44 3.21
CA SER A 116 3.03 -2.13 4.42
C SER A 116 3.87 -1.77 5.67
N CYS A 117 5.02 -1.10 5.52
CA CYS A 117 5.91 -0.78 6.63
C CYS A 117 5.26 0.11 7.69
N GLY A 118 4.18 0.82 7.34
CA GLY A 118 3.39 1.64 8.25
C GLY A 118 2.89 0.89 9.48
N VAL A 119 2.71 -0.43 9.39
CA VAL A 119 2.34 -1.32 10.51
C VAL A 119 3.38 -1.23 11.65
N PHE A 120 4.67 -1.30 11.32
CA PHE A 120 5.74 -1.20 12.32
C PHE A 120 5.84 0.23 12.87
N LEU A 121 5.74 1.23 12.00
CA LEU A 121 5.81 2.64 12.39
C LEU A 121 4.69 3.01 13.36
N GLY A 122 3.46 2.59 13.08
CA GLY A 122 2.31 2.80 13.96
C GLY A 122 2.49 2.18 15.33
N SER A 123 2.90 0.90 15.39
CA SER A 123 3.13 0.21 16.67
C SER A 123 4.25 0.86 17.47
N SER A 124 5.38 1.16 16.83
CA SER A 124 6.51 1.81 17.48
C SER A 124 6.14 3.20 18.00
N ALA A 125 5.35 3.98 17.25
CA ALA A 125 4.98 5.33 17.64
C ALA A 125 4.12 5.37 18.91
N VAL A 126 3.20 4.41 19.05
CA VAL A 126 2.25 4.37 20.18
C VAL A 126 2.80 3.56 21.36
N LYS A 127 3.30 2.34 21.13
CA LYS A 127 3.72 1.42 22.21
C LYS A 127 5.20 1.50 22.55
N GLY A 128 6.00 2.18 21.73
CA GLY A 128 7.47 2.18 21.85
C GLY A 128 8.13 0.81 21.59
N SER A 129 7.35 -0.24 21.29
CA SER A 129 7.77 -1.63 21.15
C SER A 129 7.14 -2.28 19.91
N LEU A 130 7.73 -3.38 19.48
CA LEU A 130 7.31 -4.15 18.31
C LEU A 130 6.99 -5.57 18.76
N ASP A 131 5.71 -5.92 18.80
CA ASP A 131 5.28 -7.29 18.97
C ASP A 131 5.21 -7.97 17.60
N TYR A 132 6.28 -8.67 17.24
CA TYR A 132 6.36 -9.33 15.94
C TYR A 132 5.34 -10.45 15.73
N THR A 133 4.79 -11.03 16.80
CA THR A 133 3.76 -12.07 16.67
C THR A 133 2.47 -11.50 16.06
N THR A 134 2.13 -10.27 16.41
CA THR A 134 1.02 -9.53 15.79
C THR A 134 1.46 -8.84 14.49
N LEU A 135 2.61 -8.18 14.47
CA LEU A 135 2.97 -7.28 13.37
C LEU A 135 3.39 -8.01 12.08
N LEU A 136 4.04 -9.17 12.16
CA LEU A 136 4.50 -9.88 10.96
C LEU A 136 3.33 -10.41 10.10
N PRO A 137 2.31 -11.08 10.67
CA PRO A 137 1.13 -11.47 9.89
C PRO A 137 0.39 -10.27 9.28
N MET A 138 0.27 -9.16 10.03
CA MET A 138 -0.37 -7.94 9.50
C MET A 138 0.42 -7.32 8.35
N TYR A 139 1.75 -7.29 8.48
CA TYR A 139 2.64 -6.80 7.45
C TYR A 139 2.56 -7.66 6.18
N PHE A 140 2.60 -8.98 6.34
CA PHE A 140 2.45 -9.92 5.22
C PHE A 140 1.07 -9.81 4.57
N ALA A 141 0.00 -9.63 5.35
CA ALA A 141 -1.33 -9.37 4.82
C ALA A 141 -1.37 -8.12 3.93
N GLY A 142 -0.68 -7.05 4.34
CA GLY A 142 -0.53 -5.83 3.54
C GLY A 142 0.16 -6.09 2.21
N ILE A 143 1.25 -6.87 2.20
CA ILE A 143 1.95 -7.27 0.97
C ILE A 143 1.02 -8.05 0.04
N CYS A 144 0.31 -9.05 0.57
CA CYS A 144 -0.63 -9.85 -0.20
C CYS A 144 -1.78 -9.01 -0.75
N TRP A 145 -2.34 -8.09 0.04
CA TRP A 145 -3.39 -7.18 -0.41
C TRP A 145 -2.91 -6.27 -1.54
N THR A 146 -1.70 -5.70 -1.42
CA THR A 146 -1.06 -4.93 -2.50
C THR A 146 -0.86 -5.77 -3.75
N LEU A 147 -0.42 -7.01 -3.62
CA LEU A 147 -0.32 -7.92 -4.76
C LEU A 147 -1.67 -8.16 -5.43
N VAL A 148 -2.78 -8.19 -4.68
CA VAL A 148 -4.11 -8.32 -5.28
C VAL A 148 -4.49 -7.06 -6.07
N TYR A 149 -4.61 -5.91 -5.40
CA TYR A 149 -5.16 -4.72 -6.04
C TYR A 149 -4.22 -4.12 -7.09
N ASP A 150 -2.91 -4.16 -6.86
CA ASP A 150 -1.94 -3.48 -7.73
C ASP A 150 -1.62 -4.33 -8.96
N THR A 151 -1.75 -5.66 -8.87
CA THR A 151 -1.71 -6.52 -10.05
C THR A 151 -2.93 -6.29 -10.94
N ILE A 152 -4.13 -6.17 -10.37
CA ILE A 152 -5.34 -5.78 -11.14
C ILE A 152 -5.11 -4.42 -11.80
N TYR A 153 -4.63 -3.44 -11.04
CA TYR A 153 -4.36 -2.10 -11.55
C TYR A 153 -3.34 -2.13 -12.71
N ALA A 154 -2.29 -2.94 -12.62
CA ALA A 154 -1.27 -3.07 -13.65
C ALA A 154 -1.76 -3.70 -14.97
N HIS A 155 -2.88 -4.44 -14.98
CA HIS A 155 -3.46 -4.94 -16.23
C HIS A 155 -3.95 -3.82 -17.17
N GLN A 156 -4.21 -2.61 -16.65
CA GLN A 156 -4.55 -1.43 -17.48
C GLN A 156 -3.48 -1.10 -18.52
N ASP A 157 -2.21 -1.30 -18.18
CA ASP A 157 -1.07 -0.90 -19.00
C ASP A 157 -0.28 -2.10 -19.54
N LYS A 158 -0.71 -3.34 -19.26
CA LYS A 158 -0.01 -4.58 -19.60
C LYS A 158 0.55 -4.63 -21.03
N LYS A 159 -0.24 -4.20 -22.03
CA LYS A 159 0.19 -4.19 -23.44
C LYS A 159 1.28 -3.17 -23.73
N ASP A 160 1.18 -1.98 -23.16
CA ASP A 160 2.11 -0.88 -23.39
C ASP A 160 3.39 -1.10 -22.58
N ASP A 161 3.27 -1.59 -21.33
CA ASP A 161 4.37 -2.01 -20.47
C ASP A 161 5.22 -3.10 -21.13
N PHE A 162 4.57 -4.13 -21.69
CA PHE A 162 5.26 -5.20 -22.39
C PHE A 162 6.10 -4.67 -23.57
N LYS A 163 5.52 -3.76 -24.37
CA LYS A 163 6.24 -3.11 -25.49
C LYS A 163 7.38 -2.21 -25.02
N ALA A 164 7.21 -1.55 -23.88
CA ALA A 164 8.22 -0.69 -23.28
C ALA A 164 9.33 -1.46 -22.52
N GLY A 165 9.22 -2.79 -22.43
CA GLY A 165 10.16 -3.64 -21.69
C GLY A 165 10.03 -3.53 -20.16
N VAL A 166 8.89 -3.02 -19.68
CA VAL A 166 8.56 -2.89 -18.27
C VAL A 166 8.06 -4.23 -17.73
N LYS A 167 8.56 -4.62 -16.56
CA LYS A 167 8.19 -5.88 -15.90
C LYS A 167 7.06 -5.65 -14.90
N SER A 168 6.16 -6.61 -14.76
CA SER A 168 5.06 -6.56 -13.78
C SER A 168 4.50 -7.95 -13.49
N THR A 169 3.81 -8.10 -12.36
CA THR A 169 3.05 -9.33 -12.05
C THR A 169 1.91 -9.55 -13.03
N ALA A 170 1.30 -8.50 -13.59
CA ALA A 170 0.26 -8.62 -14.63
C ALA A 170 0.79 -9.27 -15.93
N ILE A 171 2.03 -8.96 -16.30
CA ILE A 171 2.73 -9.62 -17.41
C ILE A 171 3.13 -11.04 -17.01
N THR A 172 3.75 -11.20 -15.83
CA THR A 172 4.30 -12.48 -15.35
C THR A 172 3.24 -13.55 -15.14
N PHE A 173 2.11 -13.21 -14.52
CA PHE A 173 1.04 -14.16 -14.26
C PHE A 173 0.19 -14.45 -15.49
N GLY A 174 0.17 -13.54 -16.47
CA GLY A 174 -0.56 -13.75 -17.71
C GLY A 174 -2.02 -14.13 -17.45
N ASP A 175 -2.44 -15.25 -18.04
CA ASP A 175 -3.80 -15.79 -17.92
C ASP A 175 -4.05 -16.43 -16.55
N ASN A 176 -3.00 -16.82 -15.82
CA ASN A 176 -3.09 -17.37 -14.47
C ASN A 176 -3.29 -16.30 -13.39
N THR A 177 -3.44 -15.02 -13.77
CA THR A 177 -3.58 -13.91 -12.82
C THR A 177 -4.61 -14.23 -11.74
N ARG A 178 -5.85 -14.60 -12.11
CA ARG A 178 -6.93 -14.85 -11.13
C ARG A 178 -6.59 -15.92 -10.11
N TYR A 179 -5.89 -16.98 -10.53
CA TYR A 179 -5.44 -18.05 -9.63
C TYR A 179 -4.46 -17.51 -8.57
N TRP A 180 -3.45 -16.76 -9.00
CA TRP A 180 -2.50 -16.11 -8.09
C TRP A 180 -3.18 -15.10 -7.17
N LEU A 181 -4.09 -14.27 -7.70
CA LEU A 181 -4.82 -13.29 -6.89
C LEU A 181 -5.70 -13.97 -5.83
N SER A 182 -6.30 -15.12 -6.14
CA SER A 182 -7.09 -15.90 -5.18
C SER A 182 -6.20 -16.41 -4.04
N GLY A 183 -5.00 -16.92 -4.37
CA GLY A 183 -4.01 -17.34 -3.37
C GLY A 183 -3.55 -16.18 -2.47
N PHE A 184 -3.24 -15.03 -3.04
CA PHE A 184 -2.88 -13.83 -2.26
C PHE A 184 -4.05 -13.30 -1.44
N GLY A 185 -5.28 -13.35 -1.95
CA GLY A 185 -6.48 -12.99 -1.20
C GLY A 185 -6.67 -13.87 0.04
N ALA A 186 -6.62 -15.19 -0.14
CA ALA A 186 -6.71 -16.14 0.96
C ALA A 186 -5.57 -15.96 1.99
N ALA A 187 -4.35 -15.74 1.53
CA ALA A 187 -3.19 -15.46 2.39
C ALA A 187 -3.37 -14.14 3.18
N CYS A 188 -3.92 -13.11 2.54
CA CYS A 188 -4.22 -11.83 3.18
C CYS A 188 -5.22 -12.00 4.33
N ILE A 189 -6.38 -12.60 4.05
CA ILE A 189 -7.44 -12.80 5.06
C ILE A 189 -6.97 -13.71 6.19
N SER A 190 -6.27 -14.81 5.87
CA SER A 190 -5.74 -15.73 6.90
C SER A 190 -4.72 -15.03 7.81
N SER A 191 -3.87 -14.18 7.25
CA SER A 191 -2.85 -13.45 8.00
C SER A 191 -3.47 -12.34 8.86
N LEU A 192 -4.53 -11.68 8.39
CA LEU A 192 -5.34 -10.77 9.20
C LEU A 192 -6.06 -11.49 10.34
N ALA A 193 -6.63 -12.67 10.09
CA ALA A 193 -7.25 -13.50 11.12
C ALA A 193 -6.24 -13.86 12.22
N LEU A 194 -5.04 -14.31 11.83
CA LEU A 194 -3.95 -14.61 12.76
C LEU A 194 -3.51 -13.36 13.54
N THR A 195 -3.47 -12.20 12.88
CA THR A 195 -3.17 -10.92 13.53
C THR A 195 -4.21 -10.60 14.60
N GLY A 196 -5.51 -10.70 14.28
CA GLY A 196 -6.59 -10.44 15.24
C GLY A 196 -6.57 -11.39 16.43
N TYR A 197 -6.26 -12.66 16.18
CA TYR A 197 -6.09 -13.68 17.21
C TYR A 197 -4.91 -13.36 18.15
N ASN A 198 -3.72 -13.07 17.60
CA ASN A 198 -2.52 -12.72 18.38
C ASN A 198 -2.67 -11.40 19.14
N ALA A 199 -3.40 -10.44 18.58
CA ALA A 199 -3.73 -9.19 19.24
C ALA A 199 -4.86 -9.31 20.27
N HIS A 200 -5.42 -10.51 20.47
CA HIS A 200 -6.56 -10.78 21.35
C HIS A 200 -7.76 -9.84 21.09
N LEU A 201 -8.07 -9.57 19.82
CA LEU A 201 -9.23 -8.75 19.46
C LEU A 201 -10.53 -9.49 19.80
N ALA A 202 -11.48 -8.76 20.39
CA ALA A 202 -12.81 -9.27 20.68
C ALA A 202 -13.57 -9.71 19.42
N TRP A 203 -14.62 -10.48 19.65
CA TRP A 203 -15.43 -11.12 18.60
C TRP A 203 -15.92 -10.17 17.48
N PRO A 204 -16.23 -8.86 17.69
CA PRO A 204 -16.71 -8.01 16.60
C PRO A 204 -15.73 -7.86 15.45
N TYR A 205 -14.43 -8.09 15.67
CA TYR A 205 -13.43 -8.06 14.60
C TYR A 205 -13.70 -9.08 13.48
N TYR A 206 -14.10 -10.31 13.83
CA TYR A 206 -14.16 -11.42 12.87
C TYR A 206 -15.32 -11.31 11.85
N PRO A 207 -16.54 -10.86 12.22
CA PRO A 207 -17.56 -10.53 11.23
C PRO A 207 -17.14 -9.44 10.24
N PHE A 208 -16.41 -8.41 10.70
CA PHE A 208 -15.86 -7.38 9.79
C PHE A 208 -14.78 -7.96 8.86
N LEU A 209 -13.93 -8.86 9.36
CA LEU A 209 -12.95 -9.55 8.54
C LEU A 209 -13.63 -10.41 7.45
N ALA A 210 -14.69 -11.15 7.79
CA ALA A 210 -15.49 -11.89 6.82
C ALA A 210 -16.17 -10.96 5.80
N ALA A 211 -16.69 -9.81 6.26
CA ALA A 211 -17.25 -8.80 5.36
C ALA A 211 -16.19 -8.19 4.43
N ALA A 212 -14.93 -8.05 4.88
CA ALA A 212 -13.82 -7.54 4.06
C ALA A 212 -13.36 -8.55 2.99
N ASP A 213 -13.51 -9.86 3.22
CA ASP A 213 -13.23 -10.87 2.20
C ASP A 213 -14.19 -10.75 1.00
N THR A 214 -15.45 -10.37 1.25
CA THR A 214 -16.49 -10.24 0.20
C THR A 214 -16.07 -9.33 -0.97
N PRO A 215 -15.66 -8.06 -0.77
CA PRO A 215 -15.21 -7.22 -1.88
C PRO A 215 -13.90 -7.71 -2.51
N LEU A 216 -13.04 -8.44 -1.78
CA LEU A 216 -11.81 -8.99 -2.33
C LEU A 216 -12.12 -10.17 -3.27
N ALA A 217 -12.95 -11.12 -2.82
CA ALA A 217 -13.44 -12.24 -3.60
C ALA A 217 -14.24 -11.78 -4.83
N TRP A 218 -15.11 -10.77 -4.67
CA TRP A 218 -15.84 -10.15 -5.78
C TRP A 218 -14.89 -9.52 -6.82
N GLN A 219 -13.83 -8.85 -6.38
CA GLN A 219 -12.84 -8.32 -7.32
C GLN A 219 -12.18 -9.43 -8.12
N VAL A 220 -11.63 -10.44 -7.45
CA VAL A 220 -10.88 -11.52 -8.12
C VAL A 220 -11.78 -12.36 -9.04
N SER A 221 -13.03 -12.63 -8.64
CA SER A 221 -13.96 -13.45 -9.41
C SER A 221 -14.54 -12.73 -10.64
N THR A 222 -14.84 -11.42 -10.54
CA THR A 222 -15.57 -10.74 -11.63
C THR A 222 -14.72 -9.78 -12.47
N VAL A 223 -13.49 -9.45 -12.08
CA VAL A 223 -12.69 -8.44 -12.81
C VAL A 223 -12.44 -8.84 -14.25
N ASP A 224 -12.73 -7.99 -15.23
CA ASP A 224 -12.25 -8.16 -16.59
C ASP A 224 -10.84 -7.58 -16.73
N LEU A 225 -9.83 -8.46 -16.77
CA LEU A 225 -8.42 -8.08 -16.89
C LEU A 225 -8.06 -7.49 -18.27
N SER A 226 -8.97 -7.57 -19.24
CA SER A 226 -8.80 -6.95 -20.56
C SER A 226 -9.41 -5.54 -20.65
N ASP A 227 -10.31 -5.20 -19.73
CA ASP A 227 -10.96 -3.90 -19.64
C ASP A 227 -10.21 -3.00 -18.64
N LYS A 228 -9.59 -1.94 -19.18
CA LYS A 228 -8.86 -0.94 -18.38
C LYS A 228 -9.77 -0.24 -17.35
N SER A 229 -11.02 0.04 -17.74
CA SER A 229 -11.97 0.76 -16.90
C SER A 229 -12.45 -0.09 -15.73
N ASP A 230 -12.74 -1.38 -15.96
CA ASP A 230 -13.09 -2.30 -14.88
C ASP A 230 -11.91 -2.50 -13.92
N CYS A 231 -10.69 -2.72 -14.44
CA CYS A 231 -9.48 -2.80 -13.62
C CYS A 231 -9.29 -1.55 -12.72
N HIS A 232 -9.53 -0.35 -13.27
CA HIS A 232 -9.49 0.90 -12.51
C HIS A 232 -10.56 0.95 -11.40
N ASN A 233 -11.80 0.62 -11.74
CA ASN A 233 -12.92 0.64 -10.79
C ASN A 233 -12.71 -0.35 -9.64
N LYS A 234 -12.19 -1.55 -9.94
CA LYS A 234 -11.81 -2.55 -8.95
C LYS A 234 -10.70 -2.04 -8.04
N PHE A 235 -9.65 -1.46 -8.61
CA PHE A 235 -8.59 -0.81 -7.83
C PHE A 235 -9.16 0.23 -6.86
N VAL A 236 -10.00 1.16 -7.32
CA VAL A 236 -10.63 2.21 -6.49
C VAL A 236 -11.52 1.63 -5.39
N SER A 237 -12.17 0.48 -5.63
CA SER A 237 -13.04 -0.18 -4.65
C SER A 237 -12.30 -0.64 -3.38
N ASN A 238 -10.98 -0.82 -3.43
CA ASN A 238 -10.17 -1.28 -2.28
C ASN A 238 -10.20 -0.35 -1.07
N LYS A 239 -10.61 0.91 -1.24
CA LYS A 239 -10.88 1.81 -0.09
C LYS A 239 -11.86 1.18 0.92
N TRP A 240 -12.84 0.40 0.44
CA TRP A 240 -13.83 -0.25 1.29
C TRP A 240 -13.25 -1.45 2.04
N PHE A 241 -12.34 -2.21 1.43
CA PHE A 241 -11.59 -3.24 2.13
C PHE A 241 -10.84 -2.64 3.33
N GLY A 242 -10.07 -1.56 3.09
CA GLY A 242 -9.36 -0.86 4.15
C GLY A 242 -10.28 -0.32 5.25
N ALA A 243 -11.43 0.26 4.86
CA ALA A 243 -12.42 0.76 5.81
C ALA A 243 -13.04 -0.35 6.68
N LEU A 244 -13.35 -1.51 6.09
CA LEU A 244 -13.89 -2.66 6.82
C LEU A 244 -12.87 -3.23 7.80
N ILE A 245 -11.61 -3.38 7.40
CA ILE A 245 -10.54 -3.85 8.29
C ILE A 245 -10.32 -2.84 9.43
N PHE A 246 -10.27 -1.54 9.13
CA PHE A 246 -10.15 -0.50 10.16
C PHE A 246 -11.33 -0.52 11.14
N GLY A 247 -12.57 -0.58 10.63
CA GLY A 247 -13.79 -0.67 11.44
C GLY A 247 -13.79 -1.92 12.33
N GLY A 248 -13.40 -3.07 11.79
CA GLY A 248 -13.25 -4.31 12.55
C GLY A 248 -12.22 -4.20 13.67
N ILE A 249 -11.05 -3.60 13.40
CA ILE A 249 -10.03 -3.36 14.43
C ILE A 249 -10.57 -2.43 15.52
N LEU A 250 -11.26 -1.36 15.16
CA LEU A 250 -11.84 -0.41 16.10
C LEU A 250 -12.89 -1.08 16.98
N CYS A 251 -13.88 -1.75 16.39
CA CYS A 251 -14.92 -2.47 17.13
C CYS A 251 -14.34 -3.60 17.98
N GLY A 252 -13.33 -4.31 17.48
CA GLY A 252 -12.62 -5.34 18.23
C GLY A 252 -11.91 -4.79 19.46
N VAL A 253 -11.20 -3.66 19.34
CA VAL A 253 -10.51 -3.02 20.48
C VAL A 253 -11.49 -2.46 21.50
N LEU A 254 -12.57 -1.81 21.06
CA LEU A 254 -13.56 -1.21 21.96
C LEU A 254 -14.41 -2.23 22.73
N ALA A 255 -14.54 -3.45 22.21
CA ALA A 255 -15.25 -4.54 22.85
C ALA A 255 -14.33 -5.49 23.66
N SER A 256 -13.03 -5.21 23.72
CA SER A 256 -12.01 -5.98 24.47
C SER A 256 -11.72 -5.36 25.82
#